data_AF-A0A1M7A1L0-F1
#
_entry.id   AF-A0A1M7A1L0-F1
#
_cell.length_a   1.000
_cell.length_b   1.000
_cell.length_c   1.000
_cell.angle_alpha   90.00
_cell.angle_beta   90.00
_cell.angle_gamma   90.00
#
_symmetry.space_group_name_H-M   'P 1'
#
loop_
_entity.id
_entity.type
_entity.pdbx_description
1 polymer ?
#
loop_
_entity_poly.entity_id
_entity_poly.type
_entity_poly.pdbx_seq_one_letter_code
_entity_poly.pdbx_strand_id
1 'polypeptide(L)' 'MSDWINYYNSERLHSAIGFLTPDEVFAGKMEERLAERRTKLYNATREREDYWAN' A
#
# COMPACT_ATOMS: atom_id res chain seq x y z
N MET A 1 17.40 -16.46 -12.02
CA MET A 1 18.00 -15.18 -11.55
C MET A 1 17.14 -14.00 -12.00
N SER A 2 16.83 -13.88 -13.30
CA SER A 2 15.94 -12.83 -13.82
C SER A 2 14.57 -12.82 -13.12
N ASP A 3 13.97 -13.98 -12.89
CA ASP A 3 12.64 -14.08 -12.26
C ASP A 3 12.64 -13.57 -10.82
N TRP A 4 13.72 -13.82 -10.07
CA TRP A 4 13.85 -13.32 -8.71
C TRP A 4 13.97 -11.79 -8.67
N ILE A 5 14.74 -11.21 -9.61
CA ILE A 5 14.90 -9.75 -9.70
C ILE A 5 13.56 -9.10 -10.03
N ASN A 6 12.82 -9.66 -11.00
CA ASN A 6 11.50 -9.17 -11.36
C ASN A 6 10.56 -9.25 -10.16
N TYR A 7 10.42 -10.42 -9.54
CA TYR A 7 9.57 -10.60 -8.37
C TYR A 7 9.91 -9.62 -7.23
N TYR A 8 11.20 -9.42 -6.92
CA TYR A 8 11.63 -8.52 -5.86
C TYR A 8 11.25 -7.05 -6.13
N ASN A 9 11.40 -6.60 -7.38
CA ASN A 9 11.23 -5.20 -7.77
C ASN A 9 9.77 -4.83 -8.10
N SER A 10 8.99 -5.76 -8.65
CA SER A 10 7.66 -5.46 -9.19
C SER A 10 6.49 -6.08 -8.42
N GLU A 11 6.72 -7.10 -7.58
CA GLU A 11 5.64 -7.84 -6.91
C GLU A 11 5.76 -7.86 -5.38
N ARG A 12 6.98 -8.07 -4.86
CA ARG A 12 7.20 -8.18 -3.42
C ARG A 12 6.97 -6.84 -2.73
N LEU A 13 6.13 -6.84 -1.70
CA LEU A 13 5.94 -5.68 -0.83
C LEU A 13 7.02 -5.66 0.26
N HIS A 14 7.59 -4.47 0.49
CA HIS A 14 8.68 -4.30 1.46
C HIS A 14 8.26 -3.37 2.59
N SER A 15 8.32 -3.86 3.83
CA SER A 15 7.91 -3.08 5.01
C SER A 15 8.70 -1.78 5.20
N ALA A 16 10.00 -1.78 4.86
CA ALA A 16 10.88 -0.62 4.97
C ALA A 16 10.46 0.56 4.08
N ILE A 17 9.74 0.30 2.99
CA ILE A 17 9.19 1.32 2.08
C ILE A 17 7.66 1.36 2.11
N GLY A 18 7.10 1.05 3.29
CA GLY A 18 5.66 1.19 3.52
C GLY A 18 4.81 0.16 2.78
N PHE A 19 5.30 -1.06 2.61
CA PHE A 19 4.62 -2.12 1.85
C PHE A 19 4.30 -1.69 0.42
N LEU A 20 5.30 -1.12 -0.25
CA LEU A 20 5.32 -0.84 -1.69
C LEU A 20 6.41 -1.68 -2.35
N THR A 21 6.38 -1.75 -3.67
CA THR A 21 7.45 -2.37 -4.45
C THR A 21 8.55 -1.35 -4.78
N PRO A 22 9.80 -1.78 -5.00
CA PRO A 22 10.88 -0.89 -5.44
C PRO A 22 10.53 -0.11 -6.72
N ASP A 23 9.84 -0.73 -7.68
CA ASP A 23 9.42 -0.06 -8.92
C ASP A 23 8.43 1.09 -8.65
N GLU A 24 7.51 0.92 -7.70
CA GLU A 24 6.55 1.96 -7.34
C GLU A 24 7.21 3.15 -6.65
N VAL A 25 8.18 2.88 -5.77
CA VAL A 25 8.97 3.92 -5.12
C VAL A 25 9.84 4.64 -6.14
N PHE A 26 10.51 3.90 -7.03
CA PHE A 26 11.31 4.48 -8.11
C PHE A 26 10.46 5.34 -9.06
N ALA A 27 9.23 4.94 -9.34
CA ALA A 27 8.26 5.72 -10.11
C ALA A 27 7.67 6.91 -9.34
N GLY A 28 8.09 7.19 -8.11
CA GLY A 28 7.63 8.34 -7.31
C GLY A 28 6.22 8.20 -6.75
N LYS A 29 5.63 7.00 -6.75
CA LYS A 29 4.22 6.77 -6.37
C LYS A 29 3.99 6.66 -4.86
N MET A 30 5.05 6.76 -4.05
CA MET A 30 4.97 6.45 -2.62
C MET A 30 3.93 7.31 -1.90
N GLU A 31 3.97 8.63 -2.08
CA GLU A 31 3.03 9.54 -1.40
C GLU A 31 1.57 9.33 -1.81
N GLU A 32 1.32 9.14 -3.11
CA GLU A 32 -0.01 8.84 -3.66
C GLU A 32 -0.60 7.58 -3.02
N ARG A 33 0.17 6.49 -3.00
CA ARG A 33 -0.28 5.19 -2.46
C ARG A 33 -0.51 5.22 -0.97
N LEU A 34 0.32 5.95 -0.23
CA LEU A 34 0.11 6.15 1.20
C LEU A 34 -1.12 7.02 1.47
N ALA A 35 -1.42 8.01 0.63
CA ALA A 35 -2.65 8.79 0.71
C ALA A 35 -3.90 7.93 0.48
N GLU A 36 -3.91 7.11 -0.57
CA GLU A 36 -5.00 6.15 -0.81
C GLU A 36 -5.21 5.21 0.38
N ARG A 37 -4.13 4.70 0.97
CA ARG A 37 -4.20 3.82 2.14
C ARG A 37 -4.83 4.52 3.34
N ARG A 38 -4.44 5.77 3.62
CA ARG A 38 -5.04 6.57 4.69
C ARG A 38 -6.54 6.73 4.49
N THR A 39 -6.98 7.05 3.27
CA THR A 39 -8.40 7.18 2.93
C THR A 39 -9.16 5.87 3.16
N LYS A 40 -8.61 4.73 2.69
CA LYS A 40 -9.23 3.41 2.89
C LYS A 40 -9.39 3.07 4.38
N LEU A 41 -8.35 3.30 5.18
CA LEU A 41 -8.40 3.04 6.62
C LEU A 41 -9.38 3.95 7.34
N TYR A 42 -9.42 5.23 6.98
CA TYR A 42 -10.39 6.19 7.54
C TYR A 42 -11.83 5.75 7.26
N ASN A 43 -12.15 5.39 6.02
CA ASN A 43 -13.48 4.93 5.63
C ASN A 43 -13.86 3.64 6.37
N ALA A 44 -12.94 2.66 6.44
CA ALA A 44 -13.19 1.40 7.15
C ALA A 44 -13.44 1.60 8.66
N THR A 45 -12.77 2.58 9.27
CA THR A 45 -13.06 2.97 10.66
C THR A 45 -14.47 3.52 10.80
N ARG A 46 -14.88 4.45 9.93
CA ARG A 46 -16.22 5.04 9.96
C ARG A 46 -17.32 4.01 9.74
N GLU A 47 -17.16 3.15 8.73
CA GLU A 47 -18.11 2.07 8.45
C GLU A 47 -18.28 1.14 9.65
N ARG A 48 -17.19 0.86 10.38
CA ARG A 48 -17.25 0.08 11.61
C ARG A 48 -17.99 0.82 12.71
N GLU A 49 -17.73 2.11 12.91
CA GLU A 49 -18.44 2.93 13.90
C GLU A 49 -19.95 2.96 13.60
N ASP A 50 -20.32 3.21 12.34
CA ASP A 50 -21.71 3.26 11.88
C ASP A 50 -22.41 1.90 12.06
N TYR A 51 -21.71 0.78 11.81
CA TYR A 51 -22.26 -0.57 12.01
C TYR A 51 -22.63 -0.84 13.48
N TRP A 52 -21.83 -0.38 14.43
CA TRP A 52 -22.08 -0.59 15.86
C TRP A 52 -23.02 0.45 16.49
N ALA A 53 -23.26 1.57 15.81
CA ALA A 53 -24.17 2.61 16.26
C ALA A 53 -25.64 2.35 15.90
N ASN A 54 -25.89 1.45 14.94
CA ASN A 54 -27.22 0.96 14.55
C ASN A 54 -27.54 -0.39 15.19
#